data_AF-A0A6G3WNX5-F1
#
_entry.id   AF-A0A6G3WNX5-F1
#
_cell.length_a   1.000
_cell.length_b   1.000
_cell.length_c   1.000
_cell.angle_alpha   90.00
_cell.angle_beta   90.00
_cell.angle_gamma   90.00
#
_symmetry.space_group_name_H-M   'P 1'
#
loop_
_entity.id
_entity.type
_entity.pdbx_description
1 polymer ?
#
loop_
_entity_poly.entity_id
_entity_poly.type
_entity_poly.pdbx_seq_one_letter_code
_entity_poly.pdbx_strand_id
1 'polypeptide(L)'
;TPENERTWSSWRGYQKVTTYTGDSDHPQSKRVRLYMQGMHGDKRLDGTTRNVQVLGIDVAGLNASDATDLDVYAGFLRQEITYNAAQPVSVSFNNIWYKETASQQRSYANTKANYVRTARAYQNTYLPISNTWRRSQTTHTYDATYGMVTRSESSGDLAKSGDET
;
A
#
# COMPACT_ATOMS: atom_id res chain seq x y z
N THR A 1 29.45 -8.70 9.92
CA THR A 1 29.62 -7.62 10.90
C THR A 1 28.99 -8.03 12.22
N PRO A 2 29.69 -7.92 13.35
CA PRO A 2 29.12 -8.11 14.69
C PRO A 2 27.83 -7.29 14.86
N GLU A 3 26.85 -7.81 15.60
CA GLU A 3 25.50 -7.20 15.67
C GLU A 3 25.53 -5.76 16.22
N ASN A 4 26.44 -5.48 17.15
CA ASN A 4 26.66 -4.18 17.78
C ASN A 4 27.35 -3.14 16.88
N GLU A 5 27.93 -3.56 15.74
CA GLU A 5 28.64 -2.69 14.80
C GLU A 5 27.83 -2.42 13.52
N ARG A 6 26.58 -2.90 13.44
CA ARG A 6 25.74 -2.69 12.27
C ARG A 6 25.18 -1.28 12.26
N THR A 7 25.34 -0.57 11.15
CA THR A 7 24.72 0.74 10.92
C THR A 7 23.38 0.54 10.22
N TRP A 8 22.31 1.14 10.76
CA TRP A 8 20.92 0.96 10.27
C TRP A 8 20.48 2.02 9.25
N SER A 9 21.42 2.64 8.55
CA SER A 9 21.14 3.69 7.56
C SER A 9 20.85 3.06 6.20
N SER A 10 19.60 2.64 6.00
CA SER A 10 19.07 2.25 4.69
C SER A 10 18.10 3.32 4.20
N TRP A 11 18.29 3.82 2.98
CA TRP A 11 17.31 4.70 2.35
C TRP A 11 16.08 3.89 1.94
N ARG A 12 14.91 4.25 2.48
CA ARG A 12 13.64 3.52 2.31
C ARG A 12 12.72 4.08 1.22
N GLY A 13 13.19 5.06 0.44
CA GLY A 13 12.38 5.74 -0.58
C GLY A 13 11.50 6.87 -0.03
N TYR A 14 10.59 7.38 -0.87
CA TYR A 14 9.62 8.42 -0.51
C TYR A 14 8.26 7.81 -0.17
N GLN A 15 7.65 8.22 0.96
CA GLN A 15 6.33 7.70 1.37
C GLN A 15 5.22 8.19 0.44
N LYS A 16 5.29 9.46 0.03
CA LYS A 16 4.24 10.14 -0.72
C LYS A 16 4.85 10.84 -1.91
N VAL A 17 4.45 10.43 -3.10
CA VAL A 17 4.92 10.99 -4.37
C VAL A 17 3.75 11.66 -5.06
N THR A 18 3.91 12.94 -5.41
CA THR A 18 2.95 13.66 -6.25
C THR A 18 3.56 13.85 -7.62
N THR A 19 2.85 13.40 -8.65
CA THR A 19 3.25 13.56 -10.04
C THR A 19 2.27 14.50 -10.73
N TYR A 20 2.83 15.48 -11.44
CA TYR A 20 2.10 16.35 -12.34
C TYR A 20 2.46 15.96 -13.78
N THR A 21 1.47 15.96 -14.66
CA THR A 21 1.67 15.67 -16.09
C THR A 21 0.94 16.73 -16.91
N GLY A 22 1.66 17.31 -17.86
CA GLY A 22 1.23 18.46 -18.64
C GLY A 22 2.11 19.68 -18.38
N ASP A 23 1.92 20.70 -19.19
CA ASP A 23 2.60 21.99 -19.06
C ASP A 23 2.03 22.81 -17.89
N SER A 24 2.86 23.62 -17.22
CA SER A 24 2.45 24.38 -16.03
C SER A 24 1.52 25.55 -16.33
N ASP A 25 1.51 26.05 -17.58
CA ASP A 25 0.66 27.17 -17.98
C ASP A 25 -0.76 26.69 -18.38
N HIS A 26 -0.98 25.37 -18.31
CA HIS A 26 -2.21 24.69 -18.70
C HIS A 26 -2.72 23.77 -17.58
N PRO A 27 -3.98 23.29 -17.64
CA PRO A 27 -4.47 22.30 -16.69
C PRO A 27 -3.62 21.02 -16.69
N GLN A 28 -3.01 20.71 -15.54
CA GLN A 28 -2.20 19.51 -15.37
C GLN A 28 -3.00 18.36 -14.76
N SER A 29 -2.70 17.14 -15.19
CA SER A 29 -3.12 15.94 -14.48
C SER A 29 -2.28 15.76 -13.23
N LYS A 30 -2.92 15.50 -12.08
CA LYS A 30 -2.24 15.27 -10.80
C LYS A 30 -2.52 13.87 -10.29
N ARG A 31 -1.47 13.16 -9.90
CA ARG A 31 -1.54 11.84 -9.26
C ARG A 31 -0.74 11.84 -7.96
N VAL A 32 -1.31 11.28 -6.90
CA VAL A 32 -0.64 11.09 -5.61
C VAL A 32 -0.53 9.60 -5.35
N ARG A 33 0.68 9.12 -5.03
CA ARG A 33 0.97 7.73 -4.67
C ARG A 33 1.53 7.66 -3.27
N LEU A 34 0.97 6.77 -2.46
CA LEU A 34 1.41 6.46 -1.11
C LEU A 34 2.07 5.07 -1.10
N TYR A 35 3.30 5.00 -0.62
CA TYR A 35 4.11 3.79 -0.54
C TYR A 35 4.44 3.45 0.90
N MET A 36 4.61 2.15 1.14
CA MET A 36 5.14 1.61 2.39
C MET A 36 6.68 1.72 2.38
N GLN A 37 7.28 2.08 3.51
CA GLN A 37 8.74 2.21 3.64
C GLN A 37 9.38 1.08 4.44
N GLY A 38 8.59 0.38 5.25
CA GLY A 38 9.05 -0.74 6.04
C GLY A 38 9.91 -0.36 7.25
N MET A 39 9.61 0.76 7.91
CA MET A 39 10.42 1.27 9.04
C MET A 39 9.96 0.78 10.42
N HIS A 40 8.82 0.08 10.51
CA HIS A 40 8.33 -0.44 11.78
C HIS A 40 9.26 -1.56 12.28
N GLY A 41 9.69 -1.46 13.54
CA GLY A 41 10.61 -2.40 14.16
C GLY A 41 12.10 -2.07 13.96
N ASP A 42 12.44 -1.05 13.15
CA ASP A 42 13.83 -0.60 12.99
C ASP A 42 14.44 -0.23 14.34
N LYS A 43 15.65 -0.73 14.60
CA LYS A 43 16.40 -0.42 15.83
C LYS A 43 16.83 1.04 15.86
N ARG A 44 16.76 1.65 17.04
CA ARG A 44 17.31 2.97 17.35
C ARG A 44 18.58 2.83 18.18
N LEU A 45 19.38 3.90 18.22
CA LEU A 45 20.62 3.97 18.97
C LEU A 45 20.42 3.74 20.48
N ASP A 46 19.25 4.13 21.00
CA ASP A 46 18.85 3.97 22.41
C ASP A 46 18.40 2.53 22.77
N GLY A 47 18.48 1.59 21.82
CA GLY A 47 18.05 0.20 22.02
C GLY A 47 16.55 -0.05 21.85
N THR A 48 15.75 0.99 21.59
CA THR A 48 14.32 0.85 21.29
C THR A 48 14.08 0.54 19.81
N THR A 49 12.84 0.24 19.45
CA THR A 49 12.41 0.07 18.05
C THR A 49 11.43 1.16 17.62
N ARG A 50 11.44 1.50 16.33
CA ARG A 50 10.46 2.43 15.75
C ARG A 50 9.07 1.78 15.73
N ASN A 51 8.05 2.51 16.20
CA ASN A 51 6.65 2.18 15.95
C ASN A 51 6.11 3.10 14.83
N VAL A 52 6.03 2.57 13.61
CA VAL A 52 5.62 3.33 12.42
C VAL A 52 4.31 2.78 11.85
N GLN A 53 3.39 3.70 11.55
CA GLN A 53 2.16 3.46 10.80
C GLN A 53 2.19 4.33 9.53
N VAL A 54 1.64 3.81 8.44
CA VAL A 54 1.32 4.58 7.24
C VAL A 54 -0.16 4.89 7.28
N LEU A 55 -0.48 6.17 7.43
CA LEU A 55 -1.86 6.65 7.45
C LEU A 55 -2.43 6.68 6.04
N GLY A 56 -3.67 6.23 5.88
CA GLY A 56 -4.41 6.40 4.64
C GLY A 56 -4.53 7.89 4.27
N ILE A 57 -4.54 8.21 2.98
CA ILE A 57 -4.91 9.55 2.52
C ILE A 57 -6.44 9.61 2.51
N ASP A 58 -6.98 10.44 3.38
CA ASP A 58 -8.41 10.67 3.48
C ASP A 58 -8.97 11.29 2.19
N VAL A 59 -10.06 10.71 1.71
CA VAL A 59 -10.87 11.21 0.60
C VAL A 59 -12.31 11.15 1.03
N ALA A 60 -13.03 12.28 0.96
CA ALA A 60 -14.41 12.37 1.40
C ALA A 60 -15.28 11.27 0.77
N GLY A 61 -16.03 10.55 1.61
CA GLY A 61 -16.89 9.43 1.20
C GLY A 61 -16.18 8.09 0.98
N LEU A 62 -14.85 8.03 1.17
CA LEU A 62 -14.07 6.79 1.13
C LEU A 62 -13.37 6.56 2.48
N ASN A 63 -13.11 5.30 2.79
CA ASN A 63 -12.31 4.91 3.95
C ASN A 63 -11.00 4.30 3.45
N ALA A 64 -9.88 4.81 3.95
CA ALA A 64 -8.55 4.28 3.73
C ALA A 64 -7.95 3.91 5.09
N SER A 65 -7.97 2.62 5.44
CA SER A 65 -7.39 2.15 6.70
C SER A 65 -5.89 2.44 6.81
N ASP A 66 -5.43 2.66 8.03
CA ASP A 66 -4.00 2.72 8.33
C ASP A 66 -3.36 1.33 8.20
N ALA A 67 -2.04 1.30 8.10
CA ALA A 67 -1.27 0.05 8.09
C ALA A 67 0.05 0.20 8.84
N THR A 68 0.39 -0.80 9.65
CA THR A 68 1.72 -0.92 10.24
C THR A 68 2.75 -1.01 9.11
N ASP A 69 3.78 -0.17 9.18
CA ASP A 69 4.81 -0.06 8.14
C ASP A 69 5.86 -1.17 8.26
N LEU A 70 5.43 -2.43 8.19
CA LEU A 70 6.30 -3.60 8.35
C LEU A 70 7.40 -3.62 7.29
N ASP A 71 8.62 -4.02 7.68
CA ASP A 71 9.78 -4.10 6.79
C ASP A 71 9.49 -4.86 5.48
N VAL A 72 8.72 -5.96 5.56
CA VAL A 72 8.31 -6.76 4.40
C VAL A 72 7.41 -6.01 3.40
N TYR A 73 6.83 -4.88 3.77
CA TYR A 73 6.00 -4.07 2.90
C TYR A 73 6.79 -3.00 2.13
N ALA A 74 8.08 -2.80 2.41
CA ALA A 74 8.88 -1.76 1.78
C ALA A 74 8.75 -1.75 0.25
N GLY A 75 8.43 -0.57 -0.31
CA GLY A 75 8.23 -0.35 -1.74
C GLY A 75 6.83 -0.67 -2.26
N PHE A 76 5.93 -1.23 -1.45
CA PHE A 76 4.58 -1.57 -1.88
C PHE A 76 3.69 -0.33 -2.02
N LEU A 77 2.93 -0.24 -3.11
CA LEU A 77 1.96 0.84 -3.34
C LEU A 77 0.71 0.63 -2.49
N ARG A 78 0.50 1.48 -1.50
CA ARG A 78 -0.62 1.42 -0.57
C ARG A 78 -1.89 2.08 -1.15
N GLN A 79 -1.74 3.25 -1.76
CA GLN A 79 -2.84 4.04 -2.27
C GLN A 79 -2.40 4.88 -3.47
N GLU A 80 -3.27 5.04 -4.46
CA GLU A 80 -3.09 5.98 -5.55
C GLU A 80 -4.36 6.81 -5.72
N ILE A 81 -4.21 8.13 -5.87
CA ILE A 81 -5.30 9.06 -6.10
C ILE A 81 -5.00 9.83 -7.37
N THR A 82 -5.92 9.79 -8.33
CA THR A 82 -5.90 10.66 -9.50
C THR A 82 -6.89 11.79 -9.30
N TYR A 83 -6.43 13.01 -9.57
CA TYR A 83 -7.20 14.23 -9.42
C TYR A 83 -7.50 14.87 -10.77
N ASN A 84 -8.70 15.44 -10.90
CA ASN A 84 -9.02 16.46 -11.88
C ASN A 84 -8.99 17.82 -11.16
N ALA A 85 -7.97 18.63 -11.43
CA ALA A 85 -7.63 19.80 -10.62
C ALA A 85 -7.52 19.44 -9.12
N ALA A 86 -8.38 20.00 -8.27
CA ALA A 86 -8.41 19.69 -6.84
C ALA A 86 -9.31 18.49 -6.48
N GLN A 87 -10.19 18.05 -7.40
CA GLN A 87 -11.18 17.01 -7.13
C GLN A 87 -10.57 15.61 -7.34
N PRO A 88 -10.59 14.72 -6.34
CA PRO A 88 -10.24 13.31 -6.57
C PRO A 88 -11.32 12.65 -7.45
N VAL A 89 -10.88 12.01 -8.53
CA VAL A 89 -11.77 11.35 -9.52
C VAL A 89 -11.60 9.84 -9.55
N SER A 90 -10.43 9.34 -9.14
CA SER A 90 -10.16 7.92 -9.00
C SER A 90 -9.27 7.68 -7.78
N VAL A 91 -9.61 6.68 -6.99
CA VAL A 91 -8.85 6.25 -5.82
C VAL A 91 -8.69 4.74 -5.85
N SER A 92 -7.46 4.26 -5.92
CA SER A 92 -7.14 2.85 -5.68
C SER A 92 -6.44 2.68 -4.34
N PHE A 93 -6.73 1.56 -3.66
CA PHE A 93 -6.21 1.27 -2.34
C PHE A 93 -5.94 -0.22 -2.20
N ASN A 94 -4.75 -0.59 -1.76
CA ASN A 94 -4.30 -1.97 -1.72
C ASN A 94 -3.99 -2.40 -0.29
N ASN A 95 -4.64 -3.46 0.18
CA ASN A 95 -4.20 -4.19 1.36
C ASN A 95 -3.17 -5.24 0.96
N ILE A 96 -2.19 -5.45 1.82
CA ILE A 96 -1.01 -6.27 1.55
C ILE A 96 -1.16 -7.61 2.26
N TRP A 97 -0.86 -8.68 1.54
CA TRP A 97 -0.65 -10.01 2.10
C TRP A 97 0.84 -10.32 2.08
N TYR A 98 1.33 -10.98 3.12
CA TYR A 98 2.67 -11.52 3.12
C TYR A 98 2.73 -12.88 3.80
N LYS A 99 3.79 -13.62 3.48
CA LYS A 99 4.11 -14.90 4.12
C LYS A 99 5.62 -15.08 4.15
N GLU A 100 6.19 -15.25 5.33
CA GLU A 100 7.60 -15.68 5.46
C GLU A 100 7.74 -17.11 4.94
N THR A 101 8.68 -17.32 4.02
CA THR A 101 8.95 -18.62 3.37
C THR A 101 10.22 -19.26 3.90
N ALA A 102 11.17 -18.45 4.36
CA ALA A 102 12.40 -18.93 4.98
C ALA A 102 12.99 -17.85 5.88
N SER A 103 13.74 -18.29 6.88
CA SER A 103 14.62 -17.41 7.64
C SER A 103 15.96 -18.08 7.88
N GLN A 104 16.99 -17.26 7.99
CA GLN A 104 18.33 -17.69 8.34
C GLN A 104 18.87 -16.75 9.41
N GLN A 105 19.32 -17.34 10.52
CA GLN A 105 20.02 -16.66 11.59
C GLN A 105 21.49 -17.06 11.53
N ARG A 106 22.38 -16.07 11.47
CA ARG A 106 23.83 -16.24 11.58
C ARG A 106 24.35 -15.20 12.56
N SER A 107 25.47 -15.51 13.21
CA SER A 107 26.17 -14.58 14.10
C SER A 107 26.43 -13.21 13.47
N TYR A 108 26.51 -13.14 12.14
CA TYR A 108 26.79 -11.92 11.38
C TYR A 108 25.65 -11.42 10.48
N ALA A 109 24.52 -12.13 10.36
CA ALA A 109 23.39 -11.69 9.54
C ALA A 109 22.09 -12.43 9.90
N ASN A 110 20.98 -11.70 9.87
CA ASN A 110 19.63 -12.27 10.01
C ASN A 110 18.86 -11.92 8.73
N THR A 111 18.49 -12.92 7.95
CA THR A 111 17.84 -12.72 6.65
C THR A 111 16.53 -13.49 6.61
N LYS A 112 15.51 -12.89 6.02
CA LYS A 112 14.20 -13.48 5.81
C LYS A 112 13.84 -13.44 4.34
N ALA A 113 13.14 -14.45 3.87
CA ALA A 113 12.51 -14.49 2.56
C ALA A 113 10.99 -14.46 2.75
N ASN A 114 10.30 -13.67 1.94
CA ASN A 114 8.86 -13.48 2.06
C ASN A 114 8.20 -13.44 0.68
N TYR A 115 6.99 -13.97 0.58
CA TYR A 115 6.04 -13.51 -0.42
C TYR A 115 5.39 -12.22 0.04
N VAL A 116 5.19 -11.27 -0.88
CA VAL A 116 4.48 -10.01 -0.64
C VAL A 116 3.60 -9.74 -1.85
N ARG A 117 2.29 -9.61 -1.65
CA ARG A 117 1.29 -9.49 -2.72
C ARG A 117 0.11 -8.62 -2.30
N THR A 118 -0.72 -8.21 -3.24
CA THR A 118 -2.00 -7.54 -2.94
C THR A 118 -3.00 -8.56 -2.42
N ALA A 119 -3.42 -8.45 -1.16
CA ALA A 119 -4.52 -9.25 -0.62
C ALA A 119 -5.87 -8.81 -1.19
N ARG A 120 -6.05 -7.49 -1.26
CA ARG A 120 -7.30 -6.85 -1.65
C ARG A 120 -6.99 -5.53 -2.33
N ALA A 121 -7.57 -5.31 -3.50
CA ALA A 121 -7.54 -4.04 -4.21
C ALA A 121 -8.93 -3.44 -4.17
N TYR A 122 -9.03 -2.16 -3.84
CA TYR A 122 -10.22 -1.35 -3.98
C TYR A 122 -10.03 -0.37 -5.11
N GLN A 123 -11.06 -0.17 -5.91
CA GLN A 123 -11.06 0.73 -7.05
C GLN A 123 -12.32 1.58 -6.97
N ASN A 124 -12.11 2.87 -6.71
CA ASN A 124 -13.19 3.82 -6.52
C ASN A 124 -13.15 4.84 -7.66
N THR A 125 -14.28 5.04 -8.31
CA THR A 125 -14.46 6.06 -9.35
C THR A 125 -15.52 7.06 -8.90
N TYR A 126 -15.20 8.34 -8.96
CA TYR A 126 -16.13 9.39 -8.59
C TYR A 126 -17.16 9.60 -9.70
N LEU A 127 -18.43 9.69 -9.32
CA LEU A 127 -19.56 9.95 -10.22
C LEU A 127 -20.05 11.39 -9.98
N PRO A 128 -19.68 12.37 -10.84
CA PRO A 128 -19.94 13.77 -10.58
C PRO A 128 -21.41 14.16 -10.67
N ILE A 129 -22.23 13.40 -11.42
CA ILE A 129 -23.67 13.68 -11.54
C ILE A 129 -24.41 13.38 -10.23
N SER A 130 -24.05 12.27 -9.57
CA SER A 130 -24.67 11.83 -8.32
C SER A 130 -23.92 12.28 -7.07
N ASN A 131 -22.72 12.86 -7.22
CA ASN A 131 -21.79 13.17 -6.13
C ASN A 131 -21.47 11.96 -5.24
N THR A 132 -21.40 10.76 -5.82
CA THR A 132 -21.12 9.50 -5.12
C THR A 132 -19.90 8.80 -5.67
N TRP A 133 -19.44 7.76 -4.97
CA TRP A 133 -18.39 6.86 -5.43
C TRP A 133 -19.00 5.54 -5.89
N ARG A 134 -18.63 5.09 -7.09
CA ARG A 134 -18.76 3.68 -7.47
C ARG A 134 -17.54 2.93 -6.95
N ARG A 135 -17.76 1.85 -6.21
CA ARG A 135 -16.69 1.18 -5.46
C ARG A 135 -16.64 -0.30 -5.83
N SER A 136 -15.59 -0.74 -6.51
CA SER A 136 -15.36 -2.16 -6.74
C SER A 136 -14.18 -2.66 -5.93
N GLN A 137 -14.10 -3.97 -5.78
CA GLN A 137 -13.05 -4.60 -5.01
C GLN A 137 -12.70 -5.97 -5.57
N THR A 138 -11.41 -6.28 -5.63
CA THR A 138 -10.92 -7.63 -5.91
C THR A 138 -10.18 -8.17 -4.70
N THR A 139 -10.51 -9.38 -4.28
CA THR A 139 -9.82 -10.12 -3.22
C THR A 139 -9.08 -11.30 -3.81
N HIS A 140 -7.83 -11.50 -3.37
CA HIS A 140 -7.02 -12.66 -3.71
C HIS A 140 -6.74 -13.50 -2.46
N THR A 141 -6.98 -14.80 -2.57
CA THR A 141 -6.52 -15.79 -1.61
C THR A 141 -5.31 -16.50 -2.18
N TYR A 142 -4.27 -16.65 -1.36
CA TYR A 142 -3.00 -17.27 -1.75
C TYR A 142 -2.75 -18.55 -0.97
N ASP A 143 -2.19 -19.54 -1.65
CA ASP A 143 -1.56 -20.68 -0.98
C ASP A 143 -0.26 -20.24 -0.27
N ALA A 144 -0.06 -20.74 0.95
CA ALA A 144 1.10 -20.40 1.77
C ALA A 144 2.39 -21.11 1.34
N THR A 145 2.29 -22.20 0.57
CA THR A 145 3.45 -23.01 0.13
C THR A 145 4.16 -22.35 -1.04
N TYR A 146 3.42 -22.03 -2.10
CA TYR A 146 3.95 -21.54 -3.38
C TYR A 146 3.59 -20.07 -3.63
N GLY A 147 2.76 -19.45 -2.79
CA GLY A 147 2.35 -18.05 -2.98
C GLY A 147 1.50 -17.84 -4.23
N MET A 148 0.86 -18.90 -4.75
CA MET A 148 -0.01 -18.87 -5.92
C MET A 148 -1.43 -18.49 -5.52
N VAL A 149 -2.16 -17.82 -6.42
CA VAL A 149 -3.57 -17.48 -6.20
C VAL A 149 -4.39 -18.77 -6.23
N THR A 150 -5.10 -19.07 -5.15
CA THR A 150 -6.06 -20.18 -5.07
C THR A 150 -7.48 -19.73 -5.35
N ARG A 151 -7.78 -18.45 -5.11
CA ARG A 151 -9.09 -17.85 -5.37
C ARG A 151 -8.94 -16.37 -5.71
N SER A 152 -9.72 -15.91 -6.68
CA SER A 152 -9.88 -14.49 -6.98
C SER A 152 -11.37 -14.18 -7.03
N GLU A 153 -11.79 -13.19 -6.24
CA GLU A 153 -13.18 -12.73 -6.19
C GLU A 153 -13.21 -11.26 -6.55
N SER A 154 -14.05 -10.88 -7.51
CA SER A 154 -14.32 -9.48 -7.82
C SER A 154 -15.76 -9.19 -7.46
N SER A 155 -15.96 -8.19 -6.61
CA SER A 155 -17.26 -7.59 -6.34
C SER A 155 -17.40 -6.34 -7.19
N GLY A 156 -18.59 -6.14 -7.74
CA GLY A 156 -18.97 -4.92 -8.44
C GLY A 156 -19.20 -3.79 -7.43
N ASP A 157 -20.20 -2.95 -7.65
CA ASP A 157 -20.40 -1.79 -6.78
C ASP A 157 -20.85 -2.18 -5.36
N LEU A 158 -19.93 -2.08 -4.39
CA LEU A 158 -20.12 -2.43 -2.97
C LEU A 158 -21.24 -1.62 -2.27
N ALA A 159 -21.78 -0.59 -2.92
CA ALA A 159 -22.97 0.13 -2.45
C ALA A 159 -24.29 -0.57 -2.81
N LYS A 160 -24.27 -1.60 -3.65
CA LYS A 160 -25.45 -2.32 -4.13
C LYS A 160 -25.49 -3.75 -3.56
N SER A 161 -26.67 -4.37 -3.62
CA SER A 161 -26.88 -5.78 -3.34
C SER A 161 -27.64 -6.41 -4.51
N GLY A 162 -27.12 -7.49 -5.11
CA GLY A 162 -27.75 -8.16 -6.27
C GLY A 162 -26.73 -8.56 -7.33
N ASP A 163 -27.15 -8.73 -8.59
CA ASP A 163 -26.23 -8.87 -9.73
C ASP A 163 -25.59 -7.51 -10.04
N GLU A 164 -24.29 -7.41 -9.77
CA GLU A 164 -23.54 -6.16 -9.78
C GLU A 164 -22.86 -5.97 -11.15
N THR A 165 -23.57 -5.37 -12.09
CA THR A 165 -22.98 -4.86 -13.35
C THR A 165 -22.49 -3.42 -13.23
#